data_AF-A0A6J4LVA2-F1
#
_entry.id   AF-A0A6J4LVA2-F1
#
_cell.length_a   1.000
_cell.length_b   1.000
_cell.length_c   1.000
_cell.angle_alpha   90.00
_cell.angle_beta   90.00
_cell.angle_gamma   90.00
#
_symmetry.space_group_name_H-M   'P 1'
#
loop_
_entity.id
_entity.type
_entity.pdbx_description
1 polymer ?
#
loop_
_entity_poly.entity_id
_entity_poly.type
_entity_poly.pdbx_seq_one_letter_code
_entity_poly.pdbx_strand_id
1 'polypeptide(L)' 'MTPKQFYVKWGVSYEQIASICSRYDSTVQGWFKRGKNRRFPTAVDLRHLAVMDFLLEHFEEIPDVLANLLCPHSEDKKVR' A
#
# COMPACT_ATOMS: atom_id res chain seq x y z
N MET A 1 -4.74 8.15 -7.25
CA MET A 1 -3.40 7.68 -6.86
C MET A 1 -2.95 6.55 -7.78
N THR A 2 -1.85 6.73 -8.53
CA THR A 2 -1.26 5.66 -9.38
C THR A 2 -0.07 5.00 -8.68
N PRO A 3 0.36 3.77 -9.06
CA PRO A 3 1.52 3.13 -8.44
C PRO A 3 2.80 3.98 -8.51
N LYS A 4 3.02 4.72 -9.61
CA LYS A 4 4.18 5.61 -9.75
C LYS A 4 4.11 6.80 -8.82
N GLN A 5 2.94 7.43 -8.68
CA GLN A 5 2.74 8.54 -7.76
C GLN A 5 2.94 8.08 -6.31
N PHE A 6 2.35 6.94 -5.94
CA PHE A 6 2.46 6.37 -4.59
C PHE A 6 3.92 6.02 -4.25
N TYR A 7 4.62 5.35 -5.17
CA TYR A 7 6.04 5.00 -5.04
C TYR A 7 6.91 6.23 -4.76
N VAL A 8 6.74 7.30 -5.55
CA VAL A 8 7.53 8.52 -5.41
C VAL A 8 7.18 9.27 -4.12
N LYS A 9 5.88 9.39 -3.79
CA LYS A 9 5.42 10.14 -2.62
C LYS A 9 5.88 9.51 -1.31
N TRP A 10 5.77 8.19 -1.18
CA TRP A 10 6.00 7.48 0.08
C TRP A 10 7.36 6.78 0.16
N GLY A 11 8.15 6.76 -0.92
CA GLY A 11 9.47 6.12 -0.94
C GLY A 11 9.45 4.60 -0.70
N VAL A 12 8.31 3.95 -1.00
CA VAL A 12 8.09 2.52 -0.74
C VAL A 12 8.70 1.61 -1.80
N SER A 13 8.91 0.33 -1.47
CA SER A 13 9.34 -0.70 -2.43
C SER A 13 8.19 -1.26 -3.27
N TYR A 14 8.51 -2.04 -4.30
CA TYR A 14 7.49 -2.72 -5.12
C TYR A 14 6.77 -3.81 -4.35
N GLU A 15 7.46 -4.48 -3.43
CA GLU A 15 6.93 -5.52 -2.55
C GLU A 15 5.93 -4.92 -1.53
N GLN A 16 6.20 -3.71 -1.04
CA GLN A 16 5.24 -2.98 -0.20
C GLN A 16 3.98 -2.61 -0.99
N ILE A 17 4.12 -2.12 -2.23
CA ILE A 17 2.98 -1.86 -3.13
C ILE A 17 2.21 -3.17 -3.42
N ALA A 18 2.92 -4.27 -3.64
CA ALA A 18 2.32 -5.59 -3.87
C ALA A 18 1.50 -6.06 -2.67
N SER A 19 2.03 -5.86 -1.46
CA SER A 19 1.34 -6.15 -0.21
C SER A 19 0.06 -5.32 -0.06
N ILE A 20 0.14 -4.00 -0.28
CA ILE A 20 -1.01 -3.08 -0.23
C ILE A 20 -2.11 -3.49 -1.24
N CYS A 21 -1.71 -3.88 -2.45
CA CYS A 21 -2.66 -4.25 -3.50
C CYS A 21 -3.07 -5.73 -3.48
N SER A 22 -2.54 -6.55 -2.57
CA SER A 22 -2.73 -8.01 -2.56
C SER A 22 -2.38 -8.66 -3.91
N ARG A 23 -1.21 -8.31 -4.46
CA ARG A 23 -0.68 -8.82 -5.73
C ARG A 23 0.65 -9.52 -5.53
N TYR A 24 1.05 -10.32 -6.51
CA TYR A 24 2.43 -10.81 -6.61
C TYR A 24 3.38 -9.67 -7.00
N ASP A 25 4.60 -9.69 -6.46
CA ASP A 25 5.65 -8.71 -6.77
C ASP A 25 5.90 -8.60 -8.28
N SER A 26 5.91 -9.72 -8.99
CA SER A 26 6.10 -9.78 -10.45
C SER A 26 4.97 -9.08 -11.23
N THR A 27 3.78 -8.96 -10.65
CA THR A 27 2.67 -8.20 -11.22
C THR A 27 2.94 -6.71 -11.08
N VAL A 28 3.32 -6.27 -9.88
CA VAL A 28 3.65 -4.86 -9.60
C VAL A 28 4.87 -4.40 -10.40
N GLN A 29 5.95 -5.18 -10.46
CA GLN A 29 7.10 -4.91 -11.33
C GLN A 29 6.66 -4.69 -12.79
N GLY A 30 5.67 -5.43 -13.27
CA GLY A 30 5.07 -5.27 -14.59
C GLY A 30 4.40 -3.91 -14.82
N TRP A 31 3.92 -3.22 -13.79
CA TRP A 31 3.32 -1.89 -13.88
C TRP A 31 4.34 -0.78 -14.16
N PHE A 32 5.58 -1.00 -13.74
CA PHE A 32 6.69 -0.05 -13.90
C PHE A 32 7.51 -0.28 -15.18
N LYS A 33 7.33 -1.42 -15.87
CA LYS A 33 7.96 -1.69 -17.16
C LYS A 33 7.52 -0.69 -18.25
N ARG A 34 8.38 -0.51 -19.25
CA ARG A 34 8.11 0.26 -20.48
C ARG A 34 7.82 -0.70 -21.65
N GLY A 35 7.09 -0.23 -22.66
CA GLY A 35 6.86 -0.96 -23.91
C GLY A 35 5.70 -1.97 -23.89
N LYS A 36 5.68 -2.86 -24.88
CA LYS A 36 4.55 -3.76 -25.19
C LYS A 36 4.19 -4.77 -24.08
N ASN A 37 5.14 -5.10 -23.21
CA ASN A 37 4.93 -6.04 -22.10
C ASN A 37 4.54 -5.35 -20.78
N ARG A 38 4.14 -4.08 -20.83
CA ARG A 38 3.67 -3.34 -19.66
C ARG A 38 2.31 -3.86 -19.23
N ARG A 39 2.18 -4.14 -17.93
CA ARG A 39 0.89 -4.41 -17.28
C ARG A 39 0.33 -3.12 -16.69
N PHE A 40 -0.97 -3.09 -16.45
CA PHE A 40 -1.62 -1.95 -15.82
C PHE A 40 -2.31 -2.38 -14.52
N PRO A 41 -2.32 -1.52 -13.49
CA PRO A 41 -3.12 -1.74 -12.29
C PRO A 41 -4.60 -1.72 -12.65
N THR A 42 -5.38 -2.55 -11.98
CA THR A 42 -6.85 -2.54 -12.05
C THR A 42 -7.42 -1.37 -11.23
N ALA A 43 -8.71 -1.07 -11.41
CA ALA A 43 -9.40 -0.07 -10.58
C ALA A 43 -9.34 -0.39 -9.07
N VAL A 44 -9.37 -1.68 -8.70
CA VAL A 44 -9.24 -2.12 -7.31
C VAL A 44 -7.86 -1.78 -6.75
N ASP A 45 -6.80 -2.05 -7.52
CA ASP A 45 -5.43 -1.74 -7.11
C ASP A 45 -5.26 -0.22 -6.88
N LEU A 46 -5.80 0.60 -7.79
CA LEU A 46 -5.78 2.06 -7.66
C LEU A 46 -6.57 2.55 -6.44
N ARG A 47 -7.71 1.91 -6.12
CA ARG A 47 -8.49 2.22 -4.92
C ARG A 47 -7.71 1.88 -3.65
N HIS A 48 -7.05 0.73 -3.58
CA HIS A 48 -6.23 0.37 -2.42
C HIS A 48 -5.10 1.37 -2.20
N LEU A 49 -4.42 1.80 -3.26
CA LEU A 49 -3.38 2.82 -3.15
C LEU A 49 -3.92 4.18 -2.75
N ALA A 50 -5.12 4.57 -3.21
CA ALA A 50 -5.74 5.82 -2.80
C ALA A 50 -6.18 5.81 -1.32
N VAL A 51 -6.72 4.68 -0.84
CA VAL A 51 -7.07 4.53 0.58
C VAL A 51 -5.81 4.57 1.44
N MET A 52 -4.76 3.82 1.07
CA MET A 52 -3.51 3.83 1.82
C MET A 52 -2.85 5.21 1.80
N ASP A 53 -2.90 5.92 0.66
CA ASP A 53 -2.37 7.29 0.56
C ASP A 53 -3.07 8.23 1.55
N PHE A 54 -4.40 8.16 1.62
CA PHE A 54 -5.18 8.94 2.58
C PHE A 54 -4.84 8.59 4.03
N LEU A 55 -4.73 7.30 4.35
CA LEU A 55 -4.42 6.85 5.70
C LEU A 55 -3.03 7.31 6.16
N LEU A 56 -2.03 7.24 5.28
CA LEU A 56 -0.67 7.66 5.61
C LEU A 56 -0.54 9.19 5.70
N GLU A 57 -1.24 9.94 4.83
CA GLU A 57 -1.24 11.41 4.86
C GLU A 57 -1.78 11.96 6.19
N HIS A 58 -2.82 11.31 6.71
CA HIS A 58 -3.53 11.74 7.92
C HIS A 58 -3.19 10.89 9.14
N PHE A 59 -2.11 10.10 9.12
CA PHE A 59 -1.85 9.10 10.16
C PHE A 59 -1.77 9.72 11.57
N GLU A 60 -1.15 10.89 11.71
CA GLU A 60 -1.04 11.62 12.98
C GLU A 60 -2.37 12.22 13.47
N GLU A 61 -3.37 12.32 12.59
CA GLU A 61 -4.71 12.84 12.88
C GLU A 61 -5.72 11.71 13.18
N ILE A 62 -5.33 10.44 12.99
CA ILE A 62 -6.20 9.29 13.22
C ILE A 62 -6.48 9.18 14.73
N PRO A 63 -7.76 9.10 15.16
CA PRO A 63 -8.09 8.90 16.57
C PRO A 63 -7.46 7.62 17.12
N ASP A 64 -6.95 7.66 18.37
CA ASP A 64 -6.25 6.54 19.01
C ASP A 64 -7.00 5.21 18.92
N VAL A 65 -8.33 5.24 19.07
CA VAL A 65 -9.18 4.04 18.96
C VAL A 65 -9.04 3.38 17.59
N LEU A 66 -9.02 4.19 16.53
CA LEU A 66 -8.86 3.70 15.16
C LEU A 66 -7.39 3.36 14.86
N ALA A 67 -6.43 4.13 15.35
CA ALA A 67 -5.01 3.83 15.20
C ALA A 67 -4.67 2.47 15.83
N ASN A 68 -5.18 2.19 17.03
CA ASN A 68 -5.01 0.90 17.71
C ASN A 68 -5.68 -0.26 16.97
N LEU A 69 -6.79 -0.01 16.25
CA LEU A 69 -7.44 -1.03 15.42
C LEU A 69 -6.63 -1.33 14.15
N LEU A 70 -6.07 -0.30 13.52
CA LEU A 70 -5.29 -0.41 12.28
C LEU A 70 -3.87 -0.95 12.52
N CYS A 71 -3.26 -0.57 13.64
CA CYS A 71 -1.90 -0.90 14.02
C CYS A 71 -1.87 -1.36 15.48
N PRO A 72 -2.41 -2.57 15.78
CA PRO A 72 -2.39 -3.08 17.13
C PRO A 72 -0.94 -3.20 17.61
N HIS A 73 -0.63 -2.60 18.76
CA HIS A 73 0.68 -2.71 19.37
C HIS A 73 1.03 -4.19 19.55
N SER A 74 2.19 -4.60 19.05
CA SER A 74 2.64 -6.00 19.05
C SER A 74 2.90 -6.59 20.46
N GLU A 75 2.64 -5.84 21.53
CA GLU A 75 2.79 -6.26 22.93
C GLU A 75 1.74 -7.31 23.36
N ASP A 76 0.63 -7.47 22.61
CA ASP A 76 -0.43 -8.44 22.93
C ASP A 76 -0.21 -9.87 22.37
N LYS A 77 0.99 -10.17 21.86
CA LYS A 77 1.42 -11.57 21.62
C LYS A 77 2.17 -12.15 22.82
N LYS A 78 1.67 -11.96 24.04
CA LYS A 78 2.02 -12.86 25.15
C LYS A 78 1.17 -14.12 25.05
N VAL A 79 1.81 -15.18 24.53
CA VAL A 79 1.65 -16.60 24.88
C VAL A 79 0.24 -17.03 25.32
N ARG A 80 -0.43 -17.81 24.47
CA ARG A 80 -1.26 -18.93 24.94
C ARG A 80 -1.19 -20.09 23.98
#